data_AF-A0A139DIA9-F1
#
_entry.id   AF-A0A139DIA9-F1
#
_cell.length_a   1.000
_cell.length_b   1.000
_cell.length_c   1.000
_cell.angle_alpha   90.00
_cell.angle_beta   90.00
_cell.angle_gamma   90.00
#
_symmetry.space_group_name_H-M   'P 1'
#
loop_
_entity.id
_entity.type
_entity.pdbx_description
1 polymer ?
#
loop_
_entity_poly.entity_id
_entity_poly.type
_entity_poly.pdbx_seq_one_letter_code
_entity_poly.pdbx_strand_id
1 'polypeptide(L)'
;MDYAGLGKRNHYAVKCPLTEAERAARYDQKKSNNADPMDFLSFIKLNSHYIDLVERWYPIRGFWAWLSIITGSLSLIGAGALIYAIVFPLRDPMVSETGSAFFLFFLAIVLLLFAWAGAWYAFKVECLGYTHYPIRLNRKTRQVHFFRQNGTVLTVPWDSLFLTLGESKSPLSGTTYDLRAHVLEEDGKTVRESFSLGYTFPGKKDSMDKFWAFLQPYMEEADGVERTYQELRKSLLMPLDSRREGWRWSIFRTFAPGLL
;
A
#
# COMPACT_ATOMS: atom_id res chain seq x y z
N MET A 1 -13.36 -11.16 8.01
CA MET A 1 -12.95 -10.72 6.65
C MET A 1 -11.85 -9.70 6.84
N ASP A 2 -10.59 -10.12 6.72
CA ASP A 2 -9.44 -9.23 6.84
C ASP A 2 -9.18 -8.54 5.52
N TYR A 3 -9.80 -7.37 5.37
CA TYR A 3 -9.58 -6.50 4.24
C TYR A 3 -8.86 -5.25 4.73
N ALA A 4 -7.53 -5.33 4.70
CA ALA A 4 -6.72 -4.49 3.84
C ALA A 4 -7.01 -2.96 3.83
N GLY A 5 -7.21 -2.37 5.02
CA GLY A 5 -6.90 -0.99 5.42
C GLY A 5 -7.26 0.25 4.57
N LEU A 6 -7.47 0.24 3.25
CA LEU A 6 -7.56 1.46 2.41
C LEU A 6 -8.99 1.76 1.98
N GLY A 7 -9.49 2.91 2.41
CA GLY A 7 -10.84 3.40 2.11
C GLY A 7 -11.91 2.83 3.04
N LYS A 8 -13.12 3.42 2.99
CA LYS A 8 -14.22 3.14 3.94
C LYS A 8 -14.70 1.67 4.00
N ARG A 9 -14.24 0.80 3.10
CA ARG A 9 -14.71 -0.60 2.97
C ARG A 9 -13.72 -1.64 3.49
N ASN A 10 -12.49 -1.24 3.81
CA ASN A 10 -11.40 -2.15 4.11
C ASN A 10 -10.76 -1.73 5.44
N HIS A 11 -11.43 -2.00 6.57
CA HIS A 11 -10.83 -1.79 7.89
C HIS A 11 -10.53 -3.15 8.52
N TYR A 12 -9.45 -3.22 9.31
CA TYR A 12 -9.21 -4.40 10.15
C TYR A 12 -10.37 -4.60 11.11
N ALA A 13 -10.64 -5.85 11.48
CA ALA A 13 -11.62 -6.14 12.52
C ALA A 13 -11.19 -5.48 13.84
N VAL A 14 -12.17 -4.93 14.55
CA VAL A 14 -11.99 -4.22 15.82
C VAL A 14 -12.94 -4.87 16.85
N LYS A 15 -12.54 -4.92 18.12
CA LYS A 15 -13.26 -5.56 19.23
C LYS A 15 -13.51 -7.05 19.04
N CYS A 16 -12.59 -7.74 18.37
CA CYS A 16 -12.59 -9.19 18.24
C CYS A 16 -11.54 -9.82 19.15
N PRO A 17 -11.78 -11.02 19.71
CA PRO A 17 -10.75 -11.74 20.45
C PRO A 17 -9.65 -12.21 19.49
N LEU A 18 -8.41 -12.25 19.97
CA LEU A 18 -7.29 -12.88 19.26
C LEU A 18 -7.60 -14.35 18.97
N THR A 19 -7.41 -14.75 17.72
CA THR A 19 -7.58 -16.13 17.27
C THR A 19 -6.41 -17.02 17.69
N GLU A 20 -6.64 -18.33 17.79
CA GLU A 20 -5.56 -19.29 18.08
C GLU A 20 -4.48 -19.31 17.00
N ALA A 21 -4.84 -19.06 15.73
CA ALA A 21 -3.88 -18.94 14.64
C ALA A 21 -2.94 -17.74 14.83
N GLU A 22 -3.48 -16.58 15.22
CA GLU A 22 -2.68 -15.38 15.51
C GLU A 22 -1.79 -15.58 16.74
N ARG A 23 -2.28 -16.29 17.77
CA ARG A 23 -1.49 -16.68 18.96
C ARG A 23 -0.35 -17.61 18.60
N ALA A 24 -0.59 -18.60 17.74
CA ALA A 24 0.41 -19.54 17.28
C ALA A 24 1.48 -18.88 16.39
N ALA A 25 1.09 -17.89 15.59
CA ALA A 25 1.99 -17.16 14.68
C ALA A 25 2.55 -15.86 15.28
N ARG A 26 2.64 -15.78 16.61
CA ARG A 26 3.12 -14.59 17.34
C ARG A 26 4.63 -14.39 17.12
N TYR A 27 5.01 -13.16 16.82
CA TYR A 27 6.38 -12.68 16.90
C TYR A 27 6.66 -12.15 18.32
N ASP A 28 7.69 -12.69 18.96
CA ASP A 28 8.14 -12.26 20.30
C ASP A 28 9.20 -11.18 20.15
N GLN A 29 8.91 -9.97 20.62
CA GLN A 29 9.82 -8.83 20.58
C GLN A 29 11.20 -9.17 21.16
N LYS A 30 11.30 -10.01 22.19
CA LYS A 30 12.58 -10.34 22.83
C LYS A 30 13.37 -11.42 22.09
N LYS A 31 12.83 -11.96 21.00
CA LYS A 31 13.47 -13.01 20.20
C LYS A 31 13.60 -12.57 18.75
N SER A 32 14.84 -12.38 18.32
CA SER A 32 15.15 -12.40 16.90
C SER A 32 14.94 -13.81 16.34
N ASN A 33 14.67 -13.90 15.05
CA ASN A 33 14.78 -15.14 14.29
C ASN A 33 16.14 -15.18 13.56
N ASN A 34 16.46 -16.35 12.97
CA ASN A 34 17.71 -16.58 12.22
C ASN A 34 17.55 -16.32 10.71
N ALA A 35 16.51 -15.59 10.30
CA ALA A 35 16.31 -15.27 8.89
C ALA A 35 17.30 -14.19 8.45
N ASP A 36 17.65 -14.20 7.17
CA ASP A 36 18.50 -13.15 6.57
C ASP A 36 17.75 -11.80 6.60
N PRO A 37 18.24 -10.76 7.29
CA PRO A 37 17.56 -9.48 7.42
C PRO A 37 17.30 -8.80 6.08
N MET A 38 16.05 -8.40 5.82
CA MET A 38 15.72 -7.68 4.60
C MET A 38 14.63 -6.64 4.84
N ASP A 39 14.81 -5.46 4.23
CA ASP A 39 14.03 -4.25 4.51
C ASP A 39 12.81 -4.10 3.57
N PHE A 40 12.88 -4.71 2.38
CA PHE A 40 11.84 -4.73 1.35
C PHE A 40 11.31 -3.34 0.94
N LEU A 41 12.19 -2.32 0.91
CA LEU A 41 11.83 -0.95 0.57
C LEU A 41 10.73 -0.35 1.46
N SER A 42 10.69 -0.77 2.72
CA SER A 42 9.69 -0.32 3.68
C SER A 42 10.13 0.94 4.44
N PHE A 43 11.25 1.59 4.06
CA PHE A 43 11.94 2.59 4.88
C PHE A 43 11.99 3.96 4.25
N ILE A 44 11.61 4.97 5.02
CA ILE A 44 11.64 6.38 4.62
C ILE A 44 12.91 7.05 5.16
N LYS A 45 13.15 6.91 6.46
CA LYS A 45 14.18 7.65 7.18
C LYS A 45 14.69 6.86 8.37
N LEU A 46 15.98 6.96 8.63
CA LEU A 46 16.63 6.42 9.82
C LEU A 46 17.43 7.52 10.51
N ASN A 47 17.38 7.52 11.84
CA ASN A 47 18.39 8.18 12.68
C ASN A 47 18.72 7.32 13.91
N SER A 48 19.52 7.86 14.84
CA SER A 48 19.95 7.17 16.06
C SER A 48 18.84 6.93 17.10
N HIS A 49 17.66 7.53 16.92
CA HIS A 49 16.55 7.54 17.88
C HIS A 49 15.29 6.87 17.36
N TYR A 50 14.97 7.07 16.08
CA TYR A 50 13.79 6.55 15.43
C TYR A 50 14.05 6.12 13.98
N ILE A 51 13.15 5.27 13.50
CA ILE A 51 13.06 4.83 12.12
C ILE A 51 11.63 5.02 11.63
N ASP A 52 11.49 5.55 10.42
CA ASP A 52 10.19 5.79 9.78
C ASP A 52 9.97 4.76 8.69
N LEU A 53 8.91 3.97 8.86
CA LEU A 53 8.46 2.94 7.95
C LEU A 53 7.31 3.42 7.09
N VAL A 54 7.15 2.76 5.96
CA VAL A 54 6.06 2.93 5.02
C VAL A 54 4.90 1.97 5.36
N GLU A 55 3.66 2.42 5.14
CA GLU A 55 2.49 1.57 5.32
C GLU A 55 2.31 0.51 4.22
N ARG A 56 1.55 -0.53 4.55
CA ARG A 56 1.13 -1.60 3.63
C ARG A 56 0.58 -1.17 2.28
N TRP A 57 -0.06 0.00 2.22
CA TRP A 57 -0.74 0.49 1.01
C TRP A 57 0.19 1.16 0.02
N TYR A 58 1.34 1.60 0.48
CA TYR A 58 2.22 2.38 -0.33
C TYR A 58 2.69 1.64 -1.60
N PRO A 59 3.08 0.34 -1.57
CA PRO A 59 3.46 -0.37 -2.79
C PRO A 59 2.38 -0.43 -3.88
N ILE A 60 1.10 -0.27 -3.52
CA ILE A 60 -0.03 -0.30 -4.45
C ILE A 60 -0.47 1.11 -4.87
N ARG A 61 -0.03 2.17 -4.16
CA ARG A 61 -0.31 3.56 -4.56
C ARG A 61 0.18 3.83 -5.97
N GLY A 62 -0.58 4.62 -6.73
CA GLY A 62 -0.33 4.89 -8.15
C GLY A 62 -0.96 3.86 -9.09
N PHE A 63 -1.36 2.68 -8.61
CA PHE A 63 -2.02 1.66 -9.45
C PHE A 63 -3.28 2.22 -10.12
N TRP A 64 -4.11 2.95 -9.38
CA TRP A 64 -5.34 3.54 -9.93
C TRP A 64 -5.06 4.66 -10.94
N ALA A 65 -3.99 5.44 -10.72
CA ALA A 65 -3.55 6.43 -11.69
C ALA A 65 -3.11 5.77 -13.01
N TRP A 66 -2.27 4.74 -12.94
CA TRP A 66 -1.82 4.01 -14.14
C TRP A 66 -2.97 3.32 -14.86
N LEU A 67 -3.84 2.64 -14.12
CA LEU A 67 -5.02 2.00 -14.69
C LEU A 67 -5.91 3.03 -15.40
N SER A 68 -6.15 4.18 -14.79
CA SER A 68 -6.93 5.26 -15.39
C SER A 68 -6.27 5.87 -16.62
N ILE A 69 -4.94 5.98 -16.67
CA ILE A 69 -4.23 6.48 -17.86
C ILE A 69 -4.39 5.49 -19.00
N ILE A 70 -4.19 4.19 -18.75
CA ILE A 70 -4.29 3.15 -19.78
C ILE A 70 -5.73 3.04 -20.31
N THR A 71 -6.70 2.86 -19.42
CA THR A 71 -8.11 2.72 -19.82
C THR A 71 -8.66 4.01 -20.41
N GLY A 72 -8.32 5.16 -19.83
CA GLY A 72 -8.71 6.47 -20.35
C GLY A 72 -8.15 6.73 -21.76
N SER A 73 -6.88 6.39 -22.00
CA SER A 73 -6.27 6.54 -23.33
C SER A 73 -6.95 5.65 -24.37
N LEU A 74 -7.21 4.38 -24.04
CA LEU A 74 -7.95 3.46 -24.92
C LEU A 74 -9.37 3.96 -25.21
N SER A 75 -10.08 4.44 -24.20
CA SER A 75 -11.42 5.01 -24.36
C SER A 75 -11.42 6.29 -25.21
N LEU A 76 -10.42 7.16 -25.06
CA LEU A 76 -10.27 8.36 -25.88
C LEU A 76 -9.97 8.03 -27.35
N ILE A 77 -9.07 7.08 -27.60
CA ILE A 77 -8.77 6.59 -28.96
C ILE A 77 -10.02 5.97 -29.58
N GLY A 78 -10.72 5.11 -28.84
CA GLY A 78 -11.96 4.47 -29.31
C GLY A 78 -13.06 5.49 -29.62
N ALA A 79 -13.32 6.44 -28.72
CA ALA A 79 -14.30 7.50 -28.95
C ALA A 79 -13.91 8.39 -30.14
N GLY A 80 -12.62 8.73 -30.28
CA GLY A 80 -12.10 9.49 -31.40
C GLY A 80 -12.30 8.77 -32.74
N ALA A 81 -12.03 7.47 -32.80
CA ALA A 81 -12.26 6.66 -33.99
C ALA A 81 -13.75 6.58 -34.37
N LEU A 82 -14.64 6.43 -33.39
CA LEU A 82 -16.09 6.41 -33.60
C LEU A 82 -16.59 7.77 -34.13
N ILE A 83 -16.16 8.87 -33.53
CA ILE A 83 -16.52 10.22 -33.98
C ILE A 83 -15.96 10.48 -35.39
N TYR A 84 -14.72 10.06 -35.66
CA TYR A 84 -14.12 10.15 -36.98
C TYR A 84 -14.94 9.40 -38.04
N ALA A 85 -15.39 8.18 -37.75
CA ALA A 85 -16.22 7.39 -38.66
C ALA A 85 -17.58 8.04 -38.98
N ILE A 86 -18.12 8.83 -38.04
CA ILE A 86 -19.37 9.60 -38.22
C ILE A 86 -19.12 10.87 -39.06
N VAL A 87 -18.03 11.60 -38.80
CA VAL A 87 -17.83 12.98 -39.28
C VAL A 87 -16.96 13.08 -40.52
N PHE A 88 -15.95 12.23 -40.67
CA PHE A 88 -14.81 12.47 -41.57
C PHE A 88 -14.71 11.49 -42.75
N PRO A 89 -15.84 11.28 -43.44
CA PRO A 89 -15.78 11.39 -44.89
C PRO A 89 -16.90 12.29 -45.37
N LEU A 90 -16.59 13.59 -45.51
CA LEU A 90 -17.48 14.67 -45.92
C LEU A 90 -18.15 14.50 -47.30
N ARG A 91 -17.86 13.40 -48.02
CA ARG A 91 -18.50 13.03 -49.31
C ARG A 91 -19.07 11.61 -49.36
N ASP A 92 -18.63 10.70 -48.49
CA ASP A 92 -19.07 9.30 -48.49
C ASP A 92 -18.98 8.74 -47.06
N PRO A 93 -19.93 9.08 -46.18
CA PRO A 93 -19.86 8.70 -44.77
C PRO A 93 -19.71 7.18 -44.64
N MET A 94 -18.74 6.72 -43.84
CA MET A 94 -18.52 5.28 -43.61
C MET A 94 -19.77 4.62 -43.00
N VAL A 95 -20.63 5.43 -42.39
CA VAL A 95 -21.91 5.05 -41.81
C VAL A 95 -22.98 5.98 -42.39
N SER A 96 -23.67 5.52 -43.43
CA SER A 96 -24.74 6.29 -44.09
C SER A 96 -26.09 6.19 -43.37
N GLU A 97 -26.30 5.16 -42.56
CA GLU A 97 -27.54 4.96 -41.83
C GLU A 97 -27.60 5.79 -40.54
N THR A 98 -28.62 6.63 -40.46
CA THR A 98 -28.88 7.52 -39.31
C THR A 98 -28.92 6.78 -37.97
N GLY A 99 -29.55 5.60 -37.92
CA GLY A 99 -29.64 4.78 -36.69
C GLY A 99 -28.27 4.30 -36.21
N SER A 100 -27.43 3.84 -37.14
CA SER A 100 -26.06 3.39 -36.87
C SER A 100 -25.17 4.55 -36.42
N ALA A 101 -25.31 5.74 -37.02
CA ALA A 101 -24.60 6.93 -36.59
C ALA A 101 -24.98 7.35 -35.14
N PHE A 102 -26.26 7.32 -34.80
CA PHE A 102 -26.72 7.59 -33.42
C PHE A 102 -26.18 6.59 -32.41
N PHE A 103 -26.16 5.30 -32.76
CA PHE A 103 -25.60 4.26 -31.90
C PHE A 103 -24.10 4.48 -31.63
N LEU A 104 -23.31 4.75 -32.67
CA LEU A 104 -21.86 4.99 -32.53
C LEU A 104 -21.57 6.28 -31.76
N PHE A 105 -22.39 7.32 -31.95
CA PHE A 105 -22.30 8.56 -31.18
C PHE A 105 -22.56 8.32 -29.68
N PHE A 106 -23.62 7.56 -29.37
CA PHE A 106 -23.93 7.18 -28.00
C PHE A 106 -22.80 6.33 -27.38
N LEU A 107 -22.26 5.37 -28.12
CA LEU A 107 -21.12 4.56 -27.69
C LEU A 107 -19.88 5.44 -27.41
N ALA A 108 -19.60 6.42 -28.26
CA ALA A 108 -18.51 7.37 -28.04
C ALA A 108 -18.71 8.18 -26.74
N ILE A 109 -19.93 8.65 -26.46
CA ILE A 109 -20.25 9.33 -25.20
C ILE A 109 -20.00 8.39 -24.00
N VAL A 110 -20.45 7.14 -24.07
CA VAL A 110 -20.24 6.16 -22.99
C VAL A 110 -18.75 5.95 -22.72
N LEU A 111 -17.93 5.82 -23.77
CA LEU A 111 -16.47 5.71 -23.63
C LEU A 111 -15.85 6.95 -22.98
N LEU A 112 -16.28 8.15 -23.37
CA LEU A 112 -15.80 9.40 -22.78
C LEU A 112 -16.21 9.53 -21.30
N LEU A 113 -17.44 9.16 -20.95
CA LEU A 113 -17.92 9.13 -19.57
C LEU A 113 -17.14 8.09 -18.74
N PHE A 114 -16.81 6.94 -19.32
CA PHE A 114 -15.99 5.93 -18.66
C PHE A 114 -14.56 6.46 -18.39
N ALA A 115 -13.93 7.09 -19.37
CA ALA A 115 -12.62 7.73 -19.22
C ALA A 115 -12.65 8.81 -18.13
N TRP A 116 -13.66 9.68 -18.15
CA TRP A 116 -13.85 10.73 -17.16
C TRP A 116 -14.08 10.17 -15.75
N ALA A 117 -14.94 9.17 -15.61
CA ALA A 117 -15.23 8.54 -14.32
C ALA A 117 -13.99 7.84 -13.73
N GLY A 118 -13.22 7.13 -14.57
CA GLY A 118 -11.95 6.53 -14.19
C GLY A 118 -10.93 7.57 -13.72
N ALA A 119 -10.75 8.64 -14.49
CA ALA A 119 -9.84 9.74 -14.16
C ALA A 119 -10.24 10.44 -12.85
N TRP A 120 -11.54 10.69 -12.67
CA TRP A 120 -12.06 11.29 -11.46
C TRP A 120 -11.88 10.39 -10.23
N TYR A 121 -12.09 9.08 -10.38
CA TYR A 121 -11.84 8.11 -9.31
C TYR A 121 -10.36 8.07 -8.93
N ALA A 122 -9.46 7.94 -9.91
CA ALA A 122 -8.02 7.92 -9.69
C ALA A 122 -7.53 9.22 -9.02
N PHE A 123 -8.01 10.38 -9.48
CA PHE A 123 -7.69 11.67 -8.86
C PHE A 123 -8.12 11.73 -7.40
N LYS A 124 -9.34 11.29 -7.08
CA LYS A 124 -9.83 11.27 -5.70
C LYS A 124 -9.00 10.37 -4.79
N VAL A 125 -8.59 9.19 -5.28
CA VAL A 125 -7.81 8.23 -4.48
C VAL A 125 -6.36 8.70 -4.32
N GLU A 126 -5.74 9.22 -5.37
CA GLU A 126 -4.29 9.46 -5.41
C GLU A 126 -3.89 10.89 -5.03
N CYS A 127 -4.77 11.89 -5.22
CA CYS A 127 -4.44 13.31 -5.02
C CYS A 127 -5.11 13.96 -3.82
N LEU A 128 -6.26 13.46 -3.34
CA LEU A 128 -6.97 14.07 -2.21
C LEU A 128 -6.61 13.48 -0.84
N GLY A 129 -5.83 12.39 -0.81
CA GLY A 129 -5.33 11.78 0.42
C GLY A 129 -3.93 12.27 0.81
N TYR A 130 -3.48 11.84 2.00
CA TYR A 130 -2.07 11.99 2.38
C TYR A 130 -1.16 11.20 1.44
N THR A 131 0.05 11.71 1.23
CA THR A 131 1.04 11.11 0.32
C THR A 131 1.46 9.70 0.75
N HIS A 132 1.60 9.48 2.05
CA HIS A 132 1.92 8.21 2.69
C HIS A 132 1.44 8.27 4.14
N TYR A 133 1.40 7.12 4.83
CA TYR A 133 0.97 6.99 6.21
C TYR A 133 2.10 6.38 7.06
N PRO A 134 3.08 7.19 7.50
CA PRO A 134 4.30 6.66 8.08
C PRO A 134 4.05 6.00 9.44
N ILE A 135 4.88 5.02 9.77
CA ILE A 135 4.93 4.37 11.08
C ILE A 135 6.30 4.63 11.67
N ARG A 136 6.36 5.37 12.78
CA ARG A 136 7.61 5.68 13.45
C ARG A 136 7.84 4.70 14.59
N LEU A 137 8.99 4.03 14.60
CA LEU A 137 9.48 3.31 15.77
C LEU A 137 10.56 4.13 16.44
N ASN A 138 10.32 4.53 17.67
CA ASN A 138 11.28 5.27 18.48
C ASN A 138 11.92 4.30 19.48
N ARG A 139 13.18 3.93 19.25
CA ARG A 139 13.87 2.97 20.13
C ARG A 139 14.20 3.55 21.49
N LYS A 140 14.40 4.88 21.60
CA LYS A 140 14.75 5.53 22.86
C LYS A 140 13.58 5.58 23.83
N THR A 141 12.40 5.96 23.34
CA THR A 141 11.18 5.97 24.15
C THR A 141 10.48 4.62 24.18
N ARG A 142 10.90 3.67 23.33
CA ARG A 142 10.25 2.37 23.10
C ARG A 142 8.77 2.53 22.71
N GLN A 143 8.49 3.50 21.85
CA GLN A 143 7.15 3.81 21.37
C GLN A 143 7.02 3.62 19.86
N VAL A 144 5.82 3.24 19.45
CA VAL A 144 5.38 3.18 18.06
C VAL A 144 4.36 4.27 17.83
N HIS A 145 4.59 5.10 16.82
CA HIS A 145 3.65 6.13 16.38
C HIS A 145 3.09 5.73 15.02
N PHE A 146 1.81 5.37 14.98
CA PHE A 146 1.09 4.98 13.78
C PHE A 146 0.23 6.16 13.29
N PHE A 147 0.51 6.67 12.08
CA PHE A 147 -0.29 7.73 11.46
C PHE A 147 -1.52 7.14 10.79
N ARG A 148 -2.71 7.45 11.33
CA ARG A 148 -3.98 6.93 10.84
C ARG A 148 -4.44 7.68 9.58
N GLN A 149 -5.32 7.03 8.82
CA GLN A 149 -5.90 7.62 7.61
C GLN A 149 -6.77 8.85 7.86
N ASN A 150 -7.30 9.02 9.07
CA ASN A 150 -8.05 10.21 9.46
C ASN A 150 -7.14 11.39 9.89
N GLY A 151 -5.81 11.25 9.76
CA GLY A 151 -4.84 12.28 10.13
C GLY A 151 -4.45 12.30 11.61
N THR A 152 -5.02 11.43 12.44
CA THR A 152 -4.63 11.30 13.85
C THR A 152 -3.42 10.38 14.01
N VAL A 153 -2.68 10.53 15.10
CA VAL A 153 -1.56 9.64 15.45
C VAL A 153 -1.94 8.77 16.64
N LEU A 154 -1.78 7.46 16.50
CA LEU A 154 -1.81 6.52 17.62
C LEU A 154 -0.39 6.32 18.14
N THR A 155 -0.15 6.58 19.42
CA THR A 155 1.13 6.28 20.08
C THR A 155 0.93 5.16 21.08
N VAL A 156 1.72 4.10 20.96
CA VAL A 156 1.64 2.93 21.85
C VAL A 156 3.04 2.43 22.22
N PRO A 157 3.23 1.88 23.43
CA PRO A 157 4.49 1.22 23.80
C PRO A 157 4.77 0.01 22.90
N TRP A 158 6.00 -0.12 22.41
CA TRP A 158 6.46 -1.25 21.60
C TRP A 158 6.24 -2.59 22.30
N ASP A 159 6.54 -2.64 23.61
CA ASP A 159 6.40 -3.85 24.42
C ASP A 159 4.93 -4.28 24.66
N SER A 160 3.97 -3.37 24.47
CA SER A 160 2.53 -3.67 24.62
C SER A 160 1.90 -4.26 23.37
N LEU A 161 2.57 -4.17 22.23
CA LEU A 161 2.02 -4.64 20.96
C LEU A 161 1.97 -6.17 20.93
N PHE A 162 0.87 -6.72 20.44
CA PHE A 162 0.82 -8.11 20.03
C PHE A 162 1.14 -8.19 18.54
N LEU A 163 2.34 -8.70 18.23
CA LEU A 163 2.83 -8.81 16.86
C LEU A 163 2.59 -10.24 16.34
N THR A 164 2.03 -10.35 15.15
CA THR A 164 1.68 -11.65 14.55
C THR A 164 1.78 -11.60 13.03
N LEU A 165 1.85 -12.78 12.42
CA LEU A 165 1.71 -12.93 10.99
C LEU A 165 0.24 -12.69 10.59
N GLY A 166 -0.03 -11.52 10.05
CA GLY A 166 -1.35 -11.16 9.51
C GLY A 166 -1.57 -11.79 8.14
N GLU A 167 -2.75 -12.38 7.94
CA GLU A 167 -3.24 -12.80 6.62
C GLU A 167 -4.24 -11.76 6.10
N SER A 168 -4.18 -11.43 4.81
CA SER A 168 -5.18 -10.60 4.13
C SER A 168 -5.49 -11.21 2.77
N LYS A 169 -6.78 -11.30 2.44
CA LYS A 169 -7.24 -11.81 1.15
C LYS A 169 -7.65 -10.63 0.27
N SER A 170 -7.23 -10.66 -0.98
CA SER A 170 -7.57 -9.65 -1.99
C SER A 170 -8.00 -10.37 -3.27
N PRO A 171 -9.14 -9.98 -3.89
CA PRO A 171 -9.61 -10.58 -5.14
C PRO A 171 -8.60 -10.51 -6.28
N LEU A 172 -7.73 -9.49 -6.29
CA LEU A 172 -6.76 -9.26 -7.36
C LEU A 172 -5.41 -9.93 -7.11
N SER A 173 -5.04 -10.15 -5.84
CA SER A 173 -3.69 -10.59 -5.45
C SER A 173 -3.67 -11.86 -4.59
N GLY A 174 -4.82 -12.50 -4.39
CA GLY A 174 -4.95 -13.71 -3.60
C GLY A 174 -4.68 -13.47 -2.11
N THR A 175 -4.01 -14.43 -1.47
CA THR A 175 -3.61 -14.36 -0.06
C THR A 175 -2.27 -13.65 0.06
N THR A 176 -2.21 -12.65 0.94
CA THR A 176 -1.04 -11.82 1.19
C THR A 176 -0.79 -11.70 2.69
N TYR A 177 0.47 -11.61 3.08
CA TYR A 177 0.89 -11.58 4.47
C TYR A 177 1.49 -10.23 4.86
N ASP A 178 1.24 -9.80 6.10
CA ASP A 178 1.83 -8.62 6.72
C ASP A 178 2.31 -8.89 8.14
N LEU A 179 3.32 -8.13 8.58
CA LEU A 179 3.68 -8.09 9.99
C LEU A 179 2.64 -7.22 10.68
N ARG A 180 1.68 -7.86 11.35
CA ARG A 180 0.52 -7.19 11.92
C ARG A 180 0.76 -6.90 13.39
N ALA A 181 0.44 -5.67 13.77
CA ALA A 181 0.44 -5.22 15.14
C ALA A 181 -1.00 -5.04 15.63
N HIS A 182 -1.32 -5.70 16.73
CA HIS A 182 -2.56 -5.53 17.46
C HIS A 182 -2.30 -4.74 18.74
N VAL A 183 -3.07 -3.67 18.92
CA VAL A 183 -3.23 -2.99 20.20
C VAL A 183 -4.36 -3.71 20.90
N LEU A 184 -4.08 -4.27 22.08
CA LEU A 184 -5.07 -5.00 22.87
C LEU A 184 -5.76 -4.08 23.87
N GLU A 185 -6.96 -4.46 24.28
CA GLU A 185 -7.64 -3.90 25.45
C GLU A 185 -6.95 -4.36 26.74
N GLU A 186 -7.38 -3.80 27.88
CA GLU A 186 -6.84 -4.14 29.22
C GLU A 186 -6.96 -5.63 29.56
N ASP A 187 -7.90 -6.35 28.96
CA ASP A 187 -8.09 -7.79 29.14
C ASP A 187 -6.98 -8.65 28.50
N GLY A 188 -6.11 -8.05 27.68
CA GLY A 188 -5.01 -8.73 26.97
C GLY A 188 -5.48 -9.78 25.94
N LYS A 189 -6.76 -9.79 25.56
CA LYS A 189 -7.37 -10.78 24.66
C LYS A 189 -8.13 -10.14 23.52
N THR A 190 -8.73 -8.99 23.74
CA THR A 190 -9.57 -8.29 22.77
C THR A 190 -8.73 -7.29 21.99
N VAL A 191 -8.81 -7.35 20.67
CA VAL A 191 -8.12 -6.43 19.76
C VAL A 191 -8.87 -5.10 19.73
N ARG A 192 -8.25 -4.06 20.24
CA ARG A 192 -8.75 -2.67 20.18
C ARG A 192 -8.54 -2.05 18.81
N GLU A 193 -7.34 -2.22 18.26
CA GLU A 193 -6.97 -1.63 16.98
C GLU A 193 -5.87 -2.48 16.33
N SER A 194 -5.87 -2.56 15.00
CA SER A 194 -4.85 -3.29 14.26
C SER A 194 -4.24 -2.41 13.17
N PHE A 195 -2.95 -2.54 12.96
CA PHE A 195 -2.25 -1.94 11.84
C PHE A 195 -1.17 -2.88 11.31
N SER A 196 -0.81 -2.72 10.04
CA SER A 196 0.35 -3.41 9.46
C SER A 196 1.59 -2.62 9.81
N LEU A 197 2.52 -3.22 10.55
CA LEU A 197 3.82 -2.65 10.90
C LEU A 197 4.77 -2.69 9.70
N GLY A 198 4.60 -3.68 8.83
CA GLY A 198 5.30 -3.75 7.54
C GLY A 198 4.63 -4.74 6.60
N TYR A 199 4.82 -4.49 5.31
CA TYR A 199 4.28 -5.31 4.23
C TYR A 199 5.30 -5.36 3.11
N THR A 200 5.71 -6.57 2.79
CA THR A 200 6.75 -6.83 1.80
C THR A 200 6.07 -7.22 0.50
N PHE A 201 5.87 -6.29 -0.43
CA PHE A 201 5.15 -6.61 -1.68
C PHE A 201 5.86 -7.75 -2.44
N PRO A 202 5.15 -8.82 -2.87
CA PRO A 202 3.69 -8.99 -2.97
C PRO A 202 2.98 -9.56 -1.72
N GLY A 203 3.70 -9.78 -0.61
CA GLY A 203 3.18 -10.21 0.68
C GLY A 203 3.36 -11.70 0.89
N LYS A 204 4.58 -12.22 0.69
CA LYS A 204 4.88 -13.65 0.91
C LYS A 204 5.10 -13.92 2.41
N LYS A 205 4.69 -15.10 2.86
CA LYS A 205 4.85 -15.51 4.26
C LYS A 205 6.32 -15.51 4.71
N ASP A 206 7.20 -16.13 3.93
CA ASP A 206 8.63 -16.25 4.24
C ASP A 206 9.36 -14.90 4.30
N SER A 207 8.80 -13.87 3.65
CA SER A 207 9.34 -12.52 3.69
C SER A 207 9.11 -11.82 5.04
N MET A 208 8.12 -12.27 5.83
CA MET A 208 7.82 -11.67 7.14
C MET A 208 8.91 -11.98 8.15
N ASP A 209 9.47 -13.18 8.11
CA ASP A 209 10.57 -13.55 8.99
C ASP A 209 11.83 -12.74 8.69
N LYS A 210 12.16 -12.52 7.41
CA LYS A 210 13.27 -11.65 7.00
C LYS A 210 13.06 -10.19 7.43
N PHE A 211 11.84 -9.69 7.30
CA PHE A 211 11.49 -8.34 7.73
C PHE A 211 11.54 -8.20 9.26
N TRP A 212 11.13 -9.23 9.99
CA TRP A 212 11.25 -9.28 11.45
C TRP A 212 12.72 -9.30 11.90
N ALA A 213 13.57 -10.12 11.25
CA ALA A 213 15.01 -10.18 11.48
C ALA A 213 15.69 -8.82 11.30
N PHE A 214 15.16 -8.00 10.39
CA PHE A 214 15.61 -6.64 10.17
C PHE A 214 15.12 -5.67 11.26
N LEU A 215 13.83 -5.73 11.60
CA LEU A 215 13.16 -4.71 12.41
C LEU A 215 13.36 -4.90 13.91
N GLN A 216 13.35 -6.14 14.39
CA GLN A 216 13.43 -6.44 15.81
C GLN A 216 14.75 -5.98 16.44
N PRO A 217 15.93 -6.21 15.82
CA PRO A 217 17.19 -5.77 16.41
C PRO A 217 17.27 -4.26 16.58
N TYR A 218 16.67 -3.48 15.68
CA TYR A 218 16.63 -2.02 15.79
C TYR A 218 16.04 -1.54 17.13
N MET A 219 14.95 -2.19 17.56
CA MET A 219 14.22 -1.83 18.78
C MET A 219 14.82 -2.45 20.05
N GLU A 220 15.51 -3.59 19.95
CA GLU A 220 15.93 -4.38 21.13
C GLU A 220 17.43 -4.43 21.35
N GLU A 221 18.22 -4.58 20.29
CA GLU A 221 19.67 -4.80 20.41
C GLU A 221 20.41 -3.48 20.61
N ALA A 222 21.48 -3.49 21.41
CA ALA A 222 22.26 -2.30 21.72
C ALA A 222 22.86 -1.67 20.43
N ASP A 223 23.38 -2.51 19.55
CA ASP A 223 23.97 -2.20 18.24
C ASP A 223 22.95 -2.18 17.09
N GLY A 224 21.65 -2.30 17.39
CA GLY A 224 20.58 -2.39 16.39
C GLY A 224 20.59 -1.28 15.36
N VAL A 225 20.89 -0.04 15.78
CA VAL A 225 21.00 1.12 14.87
C VAL A 225 22.08 0.89 13.81
N GLU A 226 23.26 0.41 14.22
CA GLU A 226 24.38 0.17 13.32
C GLU A 226 24.07 -0.97 12.34
N ARG A 227 23.47 -2.07 12.82
CA ARG A 227 23.01 -3.17 11.97
C ARG A 227 22.02 -2.69 10.90
N THR A 228 21.02 -1.91 11.32
CA THR A 228 20.04 -1.32 10.39
C THR A 228 20.71 -0.40 9.37
N TYR A 229 21.67 0.45 9.78
CA TYR A 229 22.41 1.28 8.84
C TYR A 229 23.19 0.45 7.80
N GLN A 230 23.82 -0.65 8.22
CA GLN A 230 24.58 -1.52 7.32
C GLN A 230 23.69 -2.20 6.29
N GLU A 231 22.50 -2.67 6.69
CA GLU A 231 21.54 -3.24 5.75
C GLU A 231 20.92 -2.19 4.82
N LEU A 232 20.55 -1.02 5.34
CA LEU A 232 20.00 0.06 4.52
C LEU A 232 21.01 0.64 3.53
N ARG A 233 22.33 0.56 3.78
CA ARG A 233 23.35 0.94 2.80
C ARG A 233 23.34 0.07 1.55
N LYS A 234 22.84 -1.16 1.66
CA LYS A 234 22.69 -2.09 0.53
C LYS A 234 21.34 -1.90 -0.20
N SER A 235 20.41 -1.16 0.42
CA SER A 235 19.03 -1.00 -0.06
C SER A 235 18.72 0.43 -0.51
N LEU A 236 17.60 0.60 -1.21
CA LEU A 236 17.08 1.88 -1.67
C LEU A 236 16.12 2.47 -0.63
N LEU A 237 16.42 3.67 -0.14
CA LEU A 237 15.51 4.41 0.72
C LEU A 237 14.36 5.02 -0.09
N MET A 238 13.18 5.01 0.51
CA MET A 238 11.99 5.58 -0.08
C MET A 238 12.11 7.12 -0.13
N PRO A 239 11.97 7.75 -1.31
CA PRO A 239 12.17 9.19 -1.47
C PRO A 239 10.94 10.00 -1.03
N LEU A 240 10.50 9.76 0.20
CA LEU A 240 9.32 10.32 0.85
C LEU A 240 9.68 11.29 2.00
N ASP A 241 10.97 11.41 2.35
CA ASP A 241 11.40 12.40 3.34
C ASP A 241 11.16 13.82 2.79
N SER A 242 10.29 14.56 3.47
CA SER A 242 10.01 15.98 3.20
C SER A 242 9.48 16.30 1.79
N ARG A 243 9.08 15.30 1.01
CA ARG A 243 8.53 15.48 -0.35
C ARG A 243 7.54 14.40 -0.75
N ARG A 244 6.68 14.71 -1.73
CA ARG A 244 5.83 13.72 -2.39
C ARG A 244 6.66 12.82 -3.32
N GLU A 245 6.20 11.58 -3.48
CA GLU A 245 6.73 10.66 -4.49
C GLU A 245 6.72 11.32 -5.87
N GLY A 246 7.87 11.26 -6.56
CA GLY A 246 8.00 11.75 -7.93
C GLY A 246 7.50 10.72 -8.93
N TRP A 247 7.00 11.18 -10.08
CA TRP A 247 6.45 10.32 -11.14
C TRP A 247 7.45 9.24 -11.63
N ARG A 248 8.75 9.57 -11.71
CA ARG A 248 9.81 8.60 -12.09
C ARG A 248 9.91 7.44 -11.10
N TRP A 249 9.82 7.74 -9.81
CA TRP A 249 9.86 6.73 -8.76
C TRP A 249 8.61 5.86 -8.79
N SER A 250 7.44 6.46 -9.06
CA SER A 250 6.19 5.72 -9.25
C SER A 250 6.28 4.73 -10.42
N ILE A 251 6.84 5.14 -11.57
CA ILE A 251 7.08 4.22 -12.70
C ILE A 251 8.01 3.08 -12.29
N PHE A 252 9.15 3.41 -11.69
CA PHE A 252 10.15 2.42 -11.28
C PHE A 252 9.54 1.39 -10.33
N ARG A 253 8.84 1.84 -9.29
CA ARG A 253 8.17 0.96 -8.32
C ARG A 253 7.08 0.09 -8.94
N THR A 254 6.26 0.64 -9.85
CA THR A 254 5.13 -0.09 -10.45
C THR A 254 5.58 -1.11 -11.49
N PHE A 255 6.57 -0.78 -12.32
CA PHE A 255 6.92 -1.59 -13.51
C PHE A 255 8.26 -2.32 -13.42
N ALA A 256 9.09 -2.03 -12.42
CA ALA A 256 10.35 -2.74 -12.17
C ALA A 256 10.44 -3.38 -10.77
N PRO A 257 9.40 -4.06 -10.26
CA PRO A 257 9.44 -4.63 -8.90
C PRO A 257 10.46 -5.77 -8.73
N GLY A 258 10.94 -6.37 -9.84
CA GLY A 258 11.89 -7.50 -9.83
C GLY A 258 13.34 -7.13 -10.15
N LEU A 259 13.66 -5.85 -10.34
CA LEU A 259 15.04 -5.34 -10.40
C LEU A 259 15.54 -4.90 -9.00
N LEU A 260 14.85 -5.37 -7.96
CA LEU A 260 14.99 -5.03 -6.55
C LEU A 260 15.26 -6.29 -5.73
#